data_AF-A0A2S9FRY7-F1
#
_entry.id   AF-A0A2S9FRY7-F1
#
_cell.length_a   1.000
_cell.length_b   1.000
_cell.length_c   1.000
_cell.angle_alpha   90.00
_cell.angle_beta   90.00
_cell.angle_gamma   90.00
#
_symmetry.space_group_name_H-M   'P 1'
#
loop_
_entity.id
_entity.type
_entity.pdbx_description
1 polymer ?
#
loop_
_entity_poly.entity_id
_entity_poly.type
_entity_poly.pdbx_seq_one_letter_code
_entity_poly.pdbx_strand_id
1 'polypeptide(L)' 'MGSATVLDSILEGVRADVAAREAVVSLSEVKELASRAAPPIDVMAAFRAPGIAVIAEVKRASPSRGELASIADPA' A
#
# COMPACT_ATOMS: atom_id res chain seq x y z
N MET A 1 16.26 8.52 25.57
CA MET A 1 15.67 7.59 24.59
C MET A 1 14.28 8.11 24.27
N GLY A 2 14.07 8.67 23.08
CA GLY A 2 12.75 9.22 22.71
C GLY A 2 11.72 8.09 22.67
N SER A 3 10.48 8.35 23.12
CA SER A 3 9.44 7.32 23.09
C SER A 3 9.16 6.94 21.64
N ALA A 4 9.19 5.64 21.31
CA ALA A 4 8.89 5.16 19.97
C ALA A 4 7.50 5.66 19.52
N THR A 5 7.43 6.21 18.32
CA THR A 5 6.19 6.71 17.73
C THR A 5 5.41 5.58 17.06
N VAL A 6 4.11 5.81 16.78
CA VAL A 6 3.31 4.90 15.94
C VAL A 6 3.98 4.68 14.58
N LEU A 7 4.61 5.72 14.01
CA LEU A 7 5.34 5.61 12.75
C LEU A 7 6.56 4.70 12.87
N ASP A 8 7.33 4.78 13.97
CA ASP A 8 8.49 3.90 14.18
C ASP A 8 8.07 2.43 14.22
N SER A 9 6.97 2.13 14.93
CA SER A 9 6.40 0.79 14.97
C SER A 9 5.94 0.30 13.60
N ILE A 10 5.32 1.16 12.78
CA ILE A 10 4.95 0.83 11.41
C ILE A 10 6.20 0.50 10.58
N LEU A 11 7.26 1.31 10.68
CA LEU A 11 8.49 1.10 9.92
C LEU A 11 9.21 -0.17 10.33
N GLU A 12 9.22 -0.52 11.61
CA GLU A 12 9.75 -1.79 12.12
C GLU A 12 8.98 -2.98 11.54
N GLY A 13 7.65 -2.95 11.61
CA GLY A 13 6.79 -3.97 11.02
C GLY A 13 7.00 -4.12 9.51
N VAL A 14 7.08 -3.00 8.78
CA VAL A 14 7.32 -3.02 7.32
C VAL A 14 8.66 -3.69 6.98
N ARG A 15 9.73 -3.44 7.73
CA ARG A 15 11.03 -4.09 7.48
C ARG A 15 10.95 -5.60 7.68
N ALA A 16 10.28 -6.05 8.74
CA ALA A 16 10.06 -7.47 9.00
C ALA A 16 9.24 -8.12 7.88
N ASP A 17 8.14 -7.48 7.46
CA ASP A 17 7.30 -7.97 6.37
C ASP A 17 8.03 -8.00 5.02
N VAL A 18 8.88 -7.01 4.74
CA VAL A 18 9.73 -7.00 3.52
C VAL A 18 10.70 -8.16 3.55
N ALA A 19 11.43 -8.37 4.65
CA ALA A 19 12.38 -9.46 4.78
C ALA A 19 11.70 -10.83 4.64
N ALA A 20 10.51 -11.01 5.24
CA ALA A 20 9.73 -12.23 5.12
C ALA A 20 9.26 -12.49 3.68
N ARG A 21 8.79 -11.44 2.97
CA ARG A 21 8.38 -11.56 1.56
C ARG A 21 9.56 -11.82 0.62
N GLU A 22 10.68 -11.14 0.82
CA GLU A 22 11.88 -11.27 -0.01
C GLU A 22 12.53 -12.66 0.13
N ALA A 23 12.41 -13.29 1.30
CA ALA A 23 12.85 -14.68 1.51
C ALA A 23 12.04 -15.70 0.69
N VAL A 24 10.82 -15.35 0.24
CA VAL A 24 9.94 -16.22 -0.56
C VAL A 24 10.00 -15.86 -2.05
N VAL A 25 10.03 -14.57 -2.37
CA VAL A 25 10.13 -14.05 -3.74
C VAL A 25 11.23 -13.02 -3.78
N SER A 26 12.32 -13.34 -4.46
CA SER A 26 13.50 -12.49 -4.54
C SER A 26 13.19 -11.16 -5.26
N LEU A 27 13.97 -10.12 -4.96
CA LEU A 27 13.87 -8.85 -5.68
C LEU A 27 14.05 -8.99 -7.19
N SER A 28 14.88 -9.94 -7.65
CA SER A 28 15.05 -10.25 -9.08
C SER A 28 13.75 -10.76 -9.71
N GLU A 29 13.08 -11.69 -9.05
CA GLU A 29 11.81 -12.24 -9.54
C GLU A 29 10.71 -11.17 -9.54
N VAL A 30 10.65 -10.33 -8.50
CA VAL A 30 9.71 -9.18 -8.46
C VAL A 30 9.94 -8.25 -9.66
N LYS A 31 11.19 -7.95 -10.02
CA LYS A 31 11.51 -7.11 -11.18
C LYS A 31 11.08 -7.76 -12.50
N GLU A 32 11.24 -9.07 -12.64
CA GLU A 32 10.80 -9.82 -13.81
C GLU A 32 9.27 -9.92 -13.90
N LEU A 33 8.57 -10.06 -12.77
CA LEU A 33 7.11 -10.00 -12.73
C LEU A 33 6.61 -8.60 -13.09
N ALA A 34 7.26 -7.55 -12.58
CA ALA A 34 6.92 -6.17 -12.87
C ALA A 34 7.08 -5.82 -14.37
N SER A 35 8.10 -6.35 -15.05
CA SER A 35 8.29 -6.09 -16.49
C SER A 35 7.24 -6.76 -17.37
N ARG A 36 6.54 -7.79 -16.86
CA ARG A 36 5.46 -8.51 -17.54
C ARG A 36 4.06 -8.03 -17.17
N ALA A 37 3.95 -7.13 -16.19
CA ALA A 37 2.66 -6.60 -15.76
C ALA A 37 2.01 -5.74 -16.85
N ALA A 38 0.70 -5.53 -16.74
CA ALA A 38 0.00 -4.61 -17.63
C ALA A 38 0.61 -3.20 -17.57
N PRO A 39 0.56 -2.43 -18.67
CA PRO A 39 1.04 -1.05 -18.67
C PRO A 39 0.38 -0.21 -17.57
N PRO A 40 1.12 0.74 -16.95
CA PRO A 40 0.54 1.63 -15.95
C PRO A 40 -0.64 2.43 -16.51
N ILE A 41 -1.67 2.63 -15.69
CA ILE A 41 -2.77 3.54 -15.98
C ILE A 41 -2.26 4.99 -15.84
N ASP A 42 -2.68 5.90 -16.72
CA ASP A 42 -2.34 7.32 -16.62
C ASP A 42 -3.15 8.01 -15.52
N VAL A 43 -2.65 7.94 -14.29
CA VAL A 43 -3.23 8.59 -13.11
C VAL A 43 -3.27 10.12 -13.27
N MET A 44 -2.28 10.70 -13.97
CA MET A 44 -2.20 12.15 -14.09
C MET A 44 -3.19 12.72 -15.09
N ALA A 45 -3.63 11.94 -16.08
CA ALA A 45 -4.77 12.30 -16.93
C ALA A 45 -6.06 12.37 -16.09
N ALA A 46 -6.30 11.38 -15.22
CA ALA A 46 -7.48 11.35 -14.35
C ALA A 46 -7.50 12.53 -13.36
N PHE A 47 -6.36 12.86 -12.74
CA PHE A 47 -6.28 13.99 -11.80
C PHE A 47 -6.33 15.37 -12.45
N ARG A 48 -6.05 15.47 -13.76
CA ARG A 48 -6.10 16.74 -14.50
C ARG A 48 -7.43 16.99 -15.21
N ALA A 49 -8.35 16.02 -15.20
CA ALA A 49 -9.67 16.20 -15.75
C ALA A 49 -10.44 17.32 -15.01
N PRO A 50 -11.34 18.07 -15.68
CA PRO A 50 -12.15 19.08 -15.02
C PRO A 50 -13.00 18.50 -13.87
N GLY A 51 -13.05 19.20 -12.74
CA GLY A 51 -13.83 18.80 -11.56
C GLY A 51 -12.96 18.53 -10.34
N ILE A 52 -13.56 17.90 -9.32
CA ILE A 52 -12.85 17.48 -8.11
C ILE A 52 -12.35 16.04 -8.29
N ALA A 53 -11.05 15.84 -8.17
CA ALA A 53 -10.46 14.51 -8.16
C ALA A 53 -10.63 13.86 -6.77
N VAL A 54 -11.20 12.65 -6.75
CA VAL A 54 -11.37 11.85 -5.52
C VAL A 54 -10.59 10.55 -5.65
N ILE A 55 -9.72 10.28 -4.66
CA ILE A 55 -9.11 8.96 -4.48
C ILE A 55 -9.91 8.27 -3.37
N ALA A 56 -10.73 7.30 -3.74
CA ALA A 56 -11.49 6.50 -2.78
C ALA A 56 -10.59 5.40 -2.20
N GLU A 57 -10.37 5.42 -0.88
CA GLU A 57 -9.54 4.44 -0.18
C GLU A 57 -10.40 3.28 0.33
N VAL A 58 -10.06 2.05 -0.05
CA VAL A 58 -10.61 0.84 0.56
C VAL A 58 -9.73 0.47 1.75
N LYS A 59 -10.22 0.67 2.97
CA LYS A 59 -9.45 0.45 4.21
C LYS A 59 -10.26 -0.25 5.28
N ARG A 60 -9.71 -1.35 5.80
CA ARG A 60 -10.34 -2.16 6.84
C ARG A 60 -10.16 -1.60 8.25
N ALA A 61 -8.98 -1.07 8.58
CA ALA A 61 -8.68 -0.56 9.92
C ALA A 61 -7.65 0.59 9.89
N SER A 62 -7.54 1.34 10.98
CA SER A 62 -6.46 2.33 11.18
C SER A 62 -5.99 2.37 12.63
N PRO A 63 -4.71 2.73 12.91
CA PRO A 63 -4.21 2.83 14.28
C PRO A 63 -5.03 3.77 15.19
N SER A 64 -5.59 4.85 14.63
CA SER A 64 -6.36 5.85 15.39
C SER A 64 -7.84 5.51 15.58
N ARG A 65 -8.41 4.61 14.76
CA ARG A 65 -9.86 4.31 14.77
C ARG A 65 -10.19 2.82 14.97
N GLY A 66 -9.19 1.94 15.01
CA GLY A 66 -9.41 0.49 15.03
C GLY A 66 -10.05 0.01 13.73
N GLU A 67 -10.88 -1.02 13.82
CA GLU A 67 -11.72 -1.51 12.72
C GLU A 67 -12.64 -0.41 12.18
N LEU A 68 -12.72 -0.31 10.86
CA LEU A 68 -13.64 0.57 10.15
C LEU A 68 -14.86 -0.22 9.68
N ALA A 69 -15.72 0.41 8.89
CA ALA A 69 -16.89 -0.26 8.33
C ALA A 69 -16.50 -1.52 7.55
N SER A 70 -17.33 -2.56 7.64
CA SER A 70 -17.12 -3.79 6.89
C SER A 70 -17.27 -3.54 5.39
N ILE A 71 -16.33 -4.07 4.61
CA ILE A 71 -16.34 -4.06 3.15
C ILE A 71 -16.28 -5.52 2.73
N ALA A 72 -17.40 -6.04 2.20
CA ALA A 72 -17.58 -7.47 1.93
C ALA A 72 -16.69 -7.96 0.79
N ASP A 73 -16.63 -7.21 -0.31
CA ASP A 73 -15.74 -7.47 -1.44
C ASP A 73 -14.88 -6.22 -1.70
N PRO A 74 -13.54 -6.30 -1.62
CA PRO A 74 -12.66 -5.21 -1.98
C PRO A 74 -12.46 -5.04 -3.49
N ALA A 75 -12.97 -5.96 -4.33
CA ALA A 75 -12.74 -6.01 -5.78
C ALA A 75 -14.05 -5.90 -6.59
#